data_AF-A0A433BBR2-F1
#
_entry.id   AF-A0A433BBR2-F1
#
_cell.length_a   1.000
_cell.length_b   1.000
_cell.length_c   1.000
_cell.angle_alpha   90.00
_cell.angle_beta   90.00
_cell.angle_gamma   90.00
#
_symmetry.space_group_name_H-M   'P 1'
#
loop_
_entity.id
_entity.type
_entity.pdbx_description
1 polymer ?
#
loop_
_entity_poly.entity_id
_entity_poly.type
_entity_poly.pdbx_seq_one_letter_code
_entity_poly.pdbx_strand_id
1 'polypeptide(L)'
;MPQALSLSVSPQTVRPLRRRRALVCSAAMLWGLSGSVPLMAQESFPSRPIRFVVPYAAGGTTDLVARTVGARMAQTLGQPVIIDNRAGAGGNIGMDAVAKAVPDGYTVGMGAISTNALNPHIYKKMAFDPRKDFT
;
A
#
# COMPACT_ATOMS: atom_id res chain seq x y z
N MET A 1 21.16 73.96 -62.88
CA MET A 1 20.80 74.46 -61.53
C MET A 1 19.29 74.36 -61.34
N PRO A 2 18.78 74.17 -60.11
CA PRO A 2 18.55 72.93 -59.34
C PRO A 2 17.05 72.49 -59.42
N GLN A 3 16.56 71.34 -58.94
CA GLN A 3 16.36 70.98 -57.54
C GLN A 3 16.15 69.46 -57.43
N ALA A 4 16.99 68.80 -56.63
CA ALA A 4 16.84 67.40 -56.28
C ALA A 4 15.84 67.27 -55.13
N LEU A 5 14.75 66.53 -55.35
CA LEU A 5 13.76 66.18 -54.32
C LEU A 5 14.39 65.14 -53.38
N SER A 6 14.66 65.54 -52.14
CA SER A 6 15.12 64.65 -51.08
C SER A 6 13.93 63.86 -50.50
N LEU A 7 13.76 62.61 -50.94
CA LEU A 7 12.83 61.69 -50.30
C LEU A 7 13.45 61.18 -48.99
N SER A 8 12.93 61.67 -47.86
CA SER A 8 13.25 61.19 -46.52
C SER A 8 12.70 59.77 -46.34
N VAL A 9 13.58 58.78 -46.27
CA VAL A 9 13.22 57.39 -45.91
C VAL A 9 13.28 57.27 -44.39
N SER A 10 12.12 57.13 -43.75
CA SER A 10 12.00 56.86 -42.32
C SER A 10 12.33 55.39 -42.02
N PRO A 11 13.27 55.07 -41.10
CA PRO A 11 13.57 53.68 -40.75
C PRO A 11 12.44 53.08 -39.89
N GLN A 12 11.80 52.02 -40.41
CA GLN A 12 10.82 51.22 -39.69
C GLN A 12 11.52 50.41 -38.58
N THR A 13 11.17 50.69 -37.33
CA THR A 13 11.69 49.97 -36.15
C THR A 13 11.04 48.58 -36.05
N VAL A 14 11.80 47.52 -36.30
CA VAL A 14 11.30 46.15 -36.18
C VAL A 14 11.13 45.80 -34.69
N ARG A 15 9.88 45.65 -34.22
CA ARG A 15 9.57 45.26 -32.84
C ARG A 15 9.96 43.78 -32.59
N PRO A 16 10.82 43.47 -31.59
CA PRO A 16 11.27 42.10 -31.33
C PRO A 16 10.23 41.32 -30.51
N LEU A 17 9.21 40.76 -31.16
CA LEU A 17 8.16 39.94 -30.51
C LEU A 17 8.56 38.46 -30.29
N ARG A 18 9.84 38.09 -30.49
CA ARG A 18 10.27 36.68 -30.56
C ARG A 18 10.84 36.08 -29.26
N ARG A 19 11.18 36.91 -28.26
CA ARG A 19 11.81 36.44 -27.01
C ARG A 19 10.84 35.84 -25.99
N ARG A 20 9.58 36.30 -25.95
CA ARG A 20 8.60 35.83 -24.96
C ARG A 20 8.07 34.42 -25.24
N ARG A 21 7.95 34.03 -26.51
CA ARG A 21 7.52 32.67 -26.90
C ARG A 21 8.60 31.62 -26.64
N ALA A 22 9.88 31.99 -26.77
CA ALA A 22 10.99 31.08 -26.52
C ALA A 22 11.08 30.66 -25.03
N LEU A 23 10.81 31.59 -24.09
CA LEU A 23 10.86 31.29 -22.65
C LEU A 23 9.75 30.34 -22.17
N VAL A 24 8.57 30.39 -22.77
CA VAL A 24 7.43 29.52 -22.39
C VAL A 24 7.69 28.07 -22.81
N CYS A 25 8.34 27.83 -23.95
CA CYS A 25 8.70 26.47 -24.38
C CYS A 25 9.80 25.84 -23.51
N SER A 26 10.76 26.63 -23.01
CA SER A 26 11.83 26.13 -22.14
C SER A 26 11.34 25.70 -20.75
N ALA A 27 10.33 26.38 -20.20
CA ALA A 27 9.75 26.03 -18.90
C ALA A 27 8.94 24.71 -18.96
N ALA A 28 8.28 24.44 -20.08
CA ALA A 28 7.53 23.19 -20.29
C ALA A 28 8.44 21.95 -20.40
N MET A 29 9.65 22.10 -20.96
CA MET A 29 10.62 21.00 -21.05
C MET A 29 11.24 20.65 -19.69
N LEU A 30 11.42 21.62 -18.79
CA LEU A 30 11.94 21.37 -17.44
C LEU A 30 10.94 20.65 -16.53
N TRP A 31 9.63 20.84 -16.72
CA TRP A 31 8.60 20.08 -16.00
C TRP A 31 8.46 18.63 -16.49
N GLY A 32 8.81 18.34 -17.75
CA GLY A 32 8.76 16.98 -18.30
C GLY A 32 9.89 16.06 -17.80
N LEU A 33 11.01 16.62 -17.31
CA LEU A 33 12.17 15.85 -16.84
C LEU A 33 12.21 15.59 -15.32
N SER A 34 11.36 16.25 -14.53
CA SER A 34 11.40 16.15 -13.06
C SER A 34 10.45 15.11 -12.44
N GLY A 35 9.74 14.30 -13.25
CA GLY A 35 8.59 13.52 -12.78
C GLY A 35 8.64 12.00 -12.98
N SER A 36 9.76 11.40 -13.38
CA SER A 36 9.86 9.94 -13.52
C SER A 36 10.04 9.26 -12.16
N VAL A 37 9.03 9.33 -11.29
CA VAL A 37 8.96 8.41 -10.14
C VAL A 37 8.84 7.00 -10.73
N PRO A 38 9.79 6.07 -10.46
CA PRO A 38 9.62 4.71 -10.91
C PRO A 38 8.34 4.18 -10.29
N LEU A 39 7.38 3.81 -11.14
CA LEU A 39 6.20 3.08 -10.75
C LEU A 39 6.69 1.71 -10.28
N MET A 40 6.94 1.56 -8.97
CA MET A 40 7.23 0.25 -8.41
C MET A 40 5.97 -0.59 -8.61
N ALA A 41 6.05 -1.55 -9.53
CA ALA A 41 5.01 -2.55 -9.67
C ALA A 41 4.84 -3.23 -8.31
N GLN A 42 3.63 -3.17 -7.75
CA GLN A 42 3.29 -3.93 -6.55
C GLN A 42 3.61 -5.39 -6.86
N GLU A 43 4.50 -6.01 -6.08
CA GLU A 43 4.73 -7.45 -6.21
C GLU A 43 3.37 -8.16 -6.13
N SER A 44 3.13 -9.08 -7.08
CA SER A 44 1.87 -9.83 -7.12
C SER A 44 1.72 -10.58 -5.80
N PHE A 45 0.66 -10.26 -5.05
CA PHE A 45 0.35 -11.00 -3.83
C PHE A 45 -0.06 -12.44 -4.18
N PRO A 46 0.45 -13.45 -3.47
CA PRO A 46 1.54 -13.39 -2.49
C PRO A 46 2.93 -13.64 -3.13
N SER A 47 3.91 -12.82 -2.76
CA SER A 47 5.32 -12.95 -3.18
C SER A 47 6.21 -13.62 -2.14
N ARG A 48 5.69 -13.85 -0.93
CA ARG A 48 6.38 -14.46 0.20
C ARG A 48 5.44 -15.34 1.04
N PRO A 49 5.95 -16.17 1.96
CA PRO A 49 5.12 -16.99 2.83
C PRO A 49 4.10 -16.19 3.65
N ILE A 50 2.93 -16.78 3.85
CA ILE A 50 1.84 -16.23 4.68
C ILE A 50 1.94 -16.85 6.06
N ARG A 51 1.89 -16.04 7.11
CA ARG A 51 1.79 -16.47 8.50
C ARG A 51 0.32 -16.63 8.89
N PHE A 52 -0.06 -17.83 9.30
CA PHE A 52 -1.39 -18.13 9.81
C PHE A 52 -1.33 -18.34 11.33
N VAL A 53 -1.75 -17.32 12.07
CA VAL A 53 -1.74 -17.33 13.53
C VAL A 53 -2.93 -18.12 14.05
N VAL A 54 -2.66 -19.13 14.88
CA VAL A 54 -3.66 -19.90 15.61
C VAL A 54 -3.61 -19.47 17.07
N PRO A 55 -4.68 -18.88 17.65
CA PRO A 55 -4.63 -18.32 19.01
C PRO A 55 -4.73 -19.38 20.13
N TYR A 56 -4.37 -20.63 19.85
CA TYR A 56 -4.43 -21.76 20.79
C TYR A 56 -3.23 -22.69 20.62
N ALA A 57 -3.08 -23.61 21.58
CA ALA A 57 -2.01 -24.61 21.56
C ALA A 57 -2.08 -25.51 20.32
N ALA A 58 -0.91 -25.97 19.87
CA ALA A 58 -0.80 -26.93 18.78
C ALA A 58 -1.45 -28.27 19.15
N GLY A 59 -1.93 -29.01 18.13
CA GLY A 59 -2.57 -30.32 18.30
C GLY A 59 -4.05 -30.28 18.71
N GLY A 60 -4.61 -29.10 19.00
CA GLY A 60 -6.05 -28.92 19.23
C GLY A 60 -6.87 -28.91 17.93
N THR A 61 -8.20 -28.90 18.07
CA THR A 61 -9.12 -28.86 16.92
C THR A 61 -8.91 -27.63 16.03
N THR A 62 -8.70 -26.45 16.64
CA THR A 62 -8.42 -25.21 15.89
C THR A 62 -7.11 -25.30 15.10
N ASP A 63 -6.07 -25.93 15.65
CA ASP A 63 -4.79 -26.13 14.97
C ASP A 63 -4.94 -27.10 13.79
N LEU A 64 -5.70 -28.19 13.98
CA LEU A 64 -5.99 -29.15 12.91
C LEU A 64 -6.68 -28.46 11.72
N VAL A 65 -7.73 -27.68 12.00
CA VAL A 65 -8.45 -26.92 10.96
C VAL A 65 -7.51 -25.93 10.26
N ALA A 66 -6.71 -25.17 11.01
CA ALA A 66 -5.77 -24.22 10.43
C ALA A 66 -4.72 -24.91 9.52
N ARG A 67 -4.22 -26.09 9.90
CA ARG A 67 -3.30 -26.88 9.06
C ARG A 67 -3.97 -27.37 7.78
N THR A 68 -5.21 -27.84 7.86
CA THR A 68 -5.97 -28.28 6.66
C THR A 68 -6.23 -27.11 5.71
N VAL A 69 -6.69 -25.97 6.24
CA VAL A 69 -6.95 -24.76 5.44
C VAL A 69 -5.65 -24.20 4.89
N GLY A 70 -4.61 -24.08 5.71
CA GLY A 70 -3.30 -23.58 5.32
C GLY A 70 -2.65 -24.41 4.22
N ALA A 71 -2.76 -25.74 4.27
CA ALA A 71 -2.30 -26.62 3.20
C ALA A 71 -3.02 -26.33 1.87
N ARG A 72 -4.35 -26.13 1.89
CA ARG A 72 -5.12 -25.81 0.69
C ARG A 72 -4.82 -24.40 0.16
N MET A 73 -4.65 -23.44 1.06
CA MET A 73 -4.22 -22.08 0.72
C MET A 73 -2.85 -22.11 0.04
N ALA A 74 -1.88 -22.84 0.59
CA ALA A 74 -0.54 -22.93 0.00
C ALA A 74 -0.57 -23.49 -1.43
N GLN A 75 -1.39 -24.52 -1.67
CA GLN A 75 -1.60 -25.07 -3.02
C GLN A 75 -2.21 -24.06 -3.99
N THR A 76 -3.16 -23.25 -3.52
CA THR A 76 -3.92 -22.33 -4.38
C THR A 76 -3.14 -21.05 -4.65
N LEU A 77 -2.39 -20.58 -3.66
CA LEU A 77 -1.66 -19.31 -3.69
C LEU A 77 -0.21 -19.45 -4.17
N GLY A 78 0.33 -20.67 -4.23
CA GLY A 78 1.70 -20.92 -4.68
C GLY A 78 2.78 -20.48 -3.68
N GLN A 79 2.40 -20.03 -2.48
CA GLN A 79 3.31 -19.64 -1.41
C GLN A 79 3.08 -20.49 -0.17
N PRO A 80 4.13 -20.80 0.62
CA PRO A 80 3.97 -21.52 1.87
C PRO A 80 3.06 -20.77 2.86
N VAL A 81 2.26 -21.53 3.60
CA VAL A 81 1.48 -21.03 4.74
C VAL A 81 2.07 -21.60 6.03
N ILE A 82 2.60 -20.73 6.88
CA ILE A 82 3.28 -21.09 8.12
C ILE A 82 2.31 -20.94 9.29
N ILE A 83 2.00 -22.05 9.96
CA ILE A 83 1.15 -22.05 11.15
C ILE A 83 1.96 -21.58 12.36
N ASP A 84 1.49 -20.51 13.02
CA ASP A 84 2.09 -19.90 14.22
C ASP A 84 1.10 -20.03 15.40
N ASN A 85 1.32 -21.01 16.28
CA ASN A 85 0.48 -21.25 17.45
C ASN A 85 0.84 -20.29 18.59
N ARG A 86 -0.06 -19.35 18.92
CA ARG A 86 0.11 -18.34 19.98
C ARG A 86 -1.00 -18.43 21.03
N ALA A 87 -0.83 -19.37 21.95
CA ALA A 87 -1.79 -19.61 23.03
C ALA A 87 -1.75 -18.55 24.14
N GLY A 88 -2.85 -18.43 24.89
CA GLY A 88 -2.93 -17.68 26.14
C GLY A 88 -4.09 -16.68 26.17
N ALA A 89 -4.52 -16.34 27.39
CA ALA A 89 -5.62 -15.41 27.67
C ALA A 89 -6.89 -15.67 26.84
N GLY A 90 -7.34 -16.93 26.78
CA GLY A 90 -8.54 -17.30 26.01
C GLY A 90 -8.45 -17.02 24.50
N GLY A 91 -7.23 -16.92 23.97
CA GLY A 91 -6.92 -16.60 22.58
C GLY A 91 -6.55 -15.14 22.32
N ASN A 92 -6.64 -14.27 23.32
CA ASN A 92 -6.39 -12.84 23.14
C ASN A 92 -4.93 -12.53 22.76
N ILE A 93 -3.95 -13.31 23.21
CA ILE A 93 -2.52 -13.06 22.88
C ILE A 93 -2.27 -13.25 21.37
N GLY A 94 -2.79 -14.34 20.80
CA GLY A 94 -2.67 -14.60 19.37
C GLY A 94 -3.39 -13.55 18.54
N MET A 95 -4.62 -13.20 18.92
CA MET A 95 -5.42 -12.23 18.17
C MET A 95 -4.93 -10.79 18.32
N ASP A 96 -4.32 -10.41 19.45
CA ASP A 96 -3.62 -9.13 19.59
C ASP A 96 -2.46 -9.00 18.61
N ALA A 97 -1.69 -10.08 18.43
CA ALA A 97 -0.60 -10.11 17.45
C ALA A 97 -1.10 -10.01 16.00
N VAL A 98 -2.31 -10.51 15.71
CA VAL A 98 -2.95 -10.38 14.38
C VAL A 98 -3.46 -8.95 14.19
N ALA A 99 -4.16 -8.39 15.18
CA ALA A 99 -4.73 -7.04 15.14
C ALA A 99 -3.65 -5.96 14.92
N LYS A 100 -2.44 -6.18 15.44
CA LYS A 100 -1.29 -5.27 15.31
C LYS A 100 -0.37 -5.60 14.13
N ALA A 101 -0.69 -6.61 13.32
CA ALA A 101 0.11 -6.94 12.16
C ALA A 101 -0.03 -5.86 11.07
N VAL A 102 0.94 -5.78 10.17
CA VAL A 102 0.81 -4.97 8.97
C VAL A 102 -0.37 -5.50 8.15
N PRO A 103 -1.33 -4.64 7.72
CA PRO A 103 -2.50 -5.07 6.95
C PRO A 103 -2.15 -5.31 5.48
N ASP A 104 -1.17 -6.17 5.22
CA ASP A 104 -0.62 -6.49 3.90
C ASP A 104 -1.05 -7.89 3.38
N GLY A 105 -1.91 -8.58 4.13
CA GLY A 105 -2.42 -9.92 3.80
C GLY A 105 -1.49 -11.08 4.15
N TYR A 106 -0.27 -10.83 4.64
CA TYR A 106 0.69 -11.89 4.98
C TYR A 106 0.59 -12.38 6.42
N THR A 107 -0.23 -11.74 7.26
CA THR A 107 -0.65 -12.29 8.55
C THR A 107 -2.15 -12.47 8.54
N VAL A 108 -2.59 -13.72 8.67
CA VAL A 108 -4.01 -14.06 8.85
C VAL A 108 -4.19 -14.74 10.20
N GLY A 109 -5.30 -14.47 10.86
CA GLY A 109 -5.62 -15.02 12.19
C GLY A 109 -6.78 -16.00 12.14
N MET A 110 -6.71 -17.09 12.91
CA MET A 110 -7.83 -17.99 13.08
C MET A 110 -8.80 -17.41 14.12
N GLY A 111 -9.85 -16.75 13.64
CA GLY A 111 -10.92 -16.24 14.51
C GLY A 111 -11.68 -17.37 15.22
N ALA A 112 -12.06 -17.15 16.47
CA ALA A 112 -12.83 -18.07 17.26
C ALA A 112 -13.97 -17.36 18.01
N ILE A 113 -14.97 -18.12 18.43
CA ILE A 113 -16.11 -17.60 19.21
C ILE A 113 -15.60 -16.91 20.49
N SER A 114 -14.58 -17.48 21.15
CA SER A 114 -14.04 -16.83 22.35
C SER A 114 -13.45 -15.46 22.05
N THR A 115 -12.57 -15.34 21.05
CA THR A 115 -11.86 -14.09 20.78
C THR A 115 -12.74 -13.01 20.18
N ASN A 116 -13.72 -13.40 19.35
CA ASN A 116 -14.50 -12.45 18.56
C ASN A 116 -15.84 -12.09 19.22
N ALA A 117 -16.40 -12.97 20.06
CA ALA A 117 -17.71 -12.76 20.66
C ALA A 117 -17.69 -12.78 22.19
N LEU A 118 -17.02 -13.75 22.85
CA LEU A 118 -17.13 -13.88 24.32
C LEU A 118 -16.19 -12.95 25.08
N ASN A 119 -14.91 -12.95 24.71
CA ASN A 119 -13.86 -12.24 25.44
C ASN A 119 -14.14 -10.74 25.63
N PRO A 120 -14.70 -10.00 24.65
CA PRO A 120 -15.11 -8.61 24.85
C PRO A 120 -16.12 -8.38 25.98
N HIS A 121 -16.87 -9.40 26.38
CA HIS A 121 -17.90 -9.32 27.42
C HIS A 121 -17.48 -9.87 28.78
N ILE A 122 -16.36 -10.61 28.85
CA ILE A 122 -15.91 -11.26 30.09
C ILE A 122 -14.56 -10.73 30.58
N TYR A 123 -13.71 -10.21 29.70
CA TYR A 123 -12.47 -9.54 30.11
C TYR A 123 -12.74 -8.07 30.39
N LYS A 124 -12.32 -7.58 31.57
CA LYS A 124 -12.43 -6.16 31.95
C LYS A 124 -11.74 -5.21 30.96
N LYS A 125 -10.66 -5.69 30.33
CA LYS A 125 -9.88 -4.93 29.34
C LYS A 125 -9.41 -5.87 28.24
N MET A 126 -9.70 -5.48 27.00
CA MET A 126 -9.20 -6.14 25.79
C MET A 126 -8.04 -5.35 25.19
N ALA A 127 -7.11 -6.05 24.54
CA ALA A 127 -5.96 -5.44 23.85
C ALA A 127 -6.27 -5.03 22.40
N PHE A 128 -7.40 -5.50 21.85
CA PHE A 128 -7.91 -5.22 20.51
C PHE A 128 -9.46 -5.20 20.54
N ASP A 129 -10.10 -4.56 19.54
CA ASP A 129 -11.54 -4.61 19.26
C ASP A 129 -11.80 -5.54 18.05
N PRO A 130 -12.44 -6.70 18.24
CA PRO A 130 -12.64 -7.67 17.15
C PRO A 130 -13.54 -7.18 16.02
N ARG A 131 -14.26 -6.06 16.20
CA ARG A 131 -15.11 -5.47 15.16
C ARG A 131 -14.39 -4.42 14.32
N LYS A 132 -13.23 -3.92 14.78
CA LYS A 132 -12.52 -2.80 14.15
C LYS A 132 -11.13 -3.18 13.66
N ASP A 133 -10.44 -4.05 14.38
CA ASP A 133 -9.00 -4.23 14.20
C ASP A 133 -8.64 -5.36 13.20
N PHE A 134 -9.62 -5.93 12.49
CA PHE A 134 -9.43 -7.02 11.52
C PHE A 134 -9.91 -6.69 10.09
N THR A 135 -10.07 -5.41 9.78
CA THR A 135 -10.50 -4.88 8.47
C THR A 135 -9.64 -3.70 8.10
#